data_AF-A0AAD4LE33-F1
#
_entry.id   AF-A0AAD4LE33-F1
#
_cell.length_a   1.000
_cell.length_b   1.000
_cell.length_c   1.000
_cell.angle_alpha   90.00
_cell.angle_beta   90.00
_cell.angle_gamma   90.00
#
_symmetry.space_group_name_H-M   'P 1'
#
loop_
_entity.id
_entity.type
_entity.pdbx_description
1 polymer ?
#
loop_
_entity_poly.entity_id
_entity_poly.type
_entity_poly.pdbx_seq_one_letter_code
_entity_poly.pdbx_strand_id
1 'polypeptide(L)'
;MVSSPNLQLPRTNSLGTMGGPQQGLRPVLPSVQFRAPSMVGPSLDELSPPTSPTMDNPPVPTGPVTSSVSAQMKCKVFLKQGHAQWKSLGSARLKLYHQQPTNVKQLVVEAEDKNKSVLISTIVLSDGVERVGKTGVAVELSDNGARTGIVYMIQLRNEQAAVGLFGGLLEGSDRTRR
;
A
#
# COMPACT_ATOMS: atom_id res chain seq x y z
N MET A 1 -15.09 51.89 -38.09
CA MET A 1 -14.34 51.37 -39.26
C MET A 1 -13.73 50.06 -38.80
N VAL A 2 -14.46 48.95 -38.98
CA VAL A 2 -14.33 47.96 -40.09
C VAL A 2 -13.30 46.90 -39.68
N SER A 3 -13.46 45.59 -39.74
CA SER A 3 -14.58 44.65 -39.90
C SER A 3 -13.97 43.28 -39.55
N SER A 4 -14.72 42.36 -38.94
CA SER A 4 -14.42 40.92 -38.98
C SER A 4 -14.68 40.38 -40.41
N PRO A 5 -14.20 39.18 -40.82
CA PRO A 5 -15.01 37.98 -40.53
C PRO A 5 -14.27 36.63 -40.36
N ASN A 6 -15.09 35.76 -39.78
CA ASN A 6 -15.11 34.31 -39.58
C ASN A 6 -14.95 33.46 -40.87
N LEU A 7 -14.45 32.21 -40.77
CA LEU A 7 -14.81 31.10 -41.68
C LEU A 7 -14.49 29.68 -41.12
N GLN A 8 -15.53 29.09 -40.51
CA GLN A 8 -16.07 27.71 -40.59
C GLN A 8 -15.21 26.48 -41.01
N LEU A 9 -15.34 25.42 -40.18
CA LEU A 9 -15.24 23.97 -40.45
C LEU A 9 -16.18 23.50 -41.60
N PRO A 10 -16.01 22.35 -42.33
CA PRO A 10 -16.26 20.97 -41.80
C PRO A 10 -15.66 19.75 -42.57
N ARG A 11 -15.92 18.52 -42.05
CA ARG A 11 -16.08 17.16 -42.70
C ARG A 11 -15.33 16.04 -41.92
N THR A 12 -15.95 15.10 -41.21
CA THR A 12 -16.88 13.96 -41.52
C THR A 12 -16.23 12.71 -42.15
N ASN A 13 -16.71 11.54 -41.68
CA ASN A 13 -16.54 10.12 -42.06
C ASN A 13 -15.47 9.32 -41.26
N SER A 14 -15.72 8.10 -40.77
CA SER A 14 -16.63 7.02 -41.20
C SER A 14 -17.06 6.18 -39.98
N LEU A 15 -18.35 5.91 -39.76
CA LEU A 15 -19.09 4.69 -40.13
C LEU A 15 -18.35 3.35 -39.91
N GLY A 16 -18.75 2.64 -38.86
CA GLY A 16 -18.55 1.20 -38.67
C GLY A 16 -19.81 0.62 -38.03
N THR A 17 -20.62 -0.05 -38.85
CA THR A 17 -21.88 -0.73 -38.50
C THR A 17 -21.72 -2.24 -38.74
N MET A 18 -22.58 -3.01 -38.08
CA MET A 18 -22.82 -4.47 -38.11
C MET A 18 -22.07 -5.23 -37.02
N GLY A 19 -22.70 -6.00 -36.14
CA GLY A 19 -24.07 -6.52 -36.12
C GLY A 19 -24.04 -7.95 -35.60
N GLY A 20 -25.03 -8.33 -34.78
CA GLY A 20 -25.38 -9.74 -34.54
C GLY A 20 -25.50 -10.15 -33.06
N PRO A 21 -26.72 -10.40 -32.57
CA PRO A 21 -26.95 -11.22 -31.38
C PRO A 21 -27.12 -12.68 -31.83
N GLN A 22 -26.25 -13.58 -31.35
CA GLN A 22 -26.51 -15.02 -31.46
C GLN A 22 -26.48 -15.66 -30.09
N GLN A 23 -27.69 -15.74 -29.54
CA GLN A 23 -28.06 -16.85 -28.66
C GLN A 23 -27.99 -18.14 -29.47
N GLY A 24 -27.36 -19.17 -28.92
CA GLY A 24 -27.27 -20.45 -29.60
C GLY A 24 -26.61 -21.53 -28.76
N LEU A 25 -27.46 -22.37 -28.17
CA LEU A 25 -27.24 -23.80 -27.96
C LEU A 25 -26.29 -24.22 -26.82
N ARG A 26 -26.92 -24.45 -25.67
CA ARG A 26 -26.45 -25.37 -24.63
C ARG A 26 -26.39 -26.80 -25.21
N PRO A 27 -25.26 -27.52 -25.13
CA PRO A 27 -25.24 -28.95 -25.38
C PRO A 27 -25.92 -29.68 -24.22
N VAL A 28 -27.04 -30.35 -24.52
CA VAL A 28 -27.72 -31.27 -23.60
C VAL A 28 -26.86 -32.52 -23.44
N LEU A 29 -26.50 -32.84 -22.20
CA LEU A 29 -25.83 -34.08 -21.85
C LEU A 29 -26.81 -35.26 -22.04
N PRO A 30 -26.39 -36.38 -22.66
CA PRO A 30 -27.22 -37.57 -22.76
C PRO A 30 -27.34 -38.18 -21.35
N SER A 31 -28.48 -37.96 -20.72
CA SER A 31 -28.95 -38.71 -19.56
C SER A 31 -29.10 -40.18 -19.95
N VAL A 32 -28.00 -40.93 -19.86
CA VAL A 32 -28.01 -42.39 -19.99
C VAL A 32 -28.80 -42.95 -18.82
N GLN A 33 -30.00 -43.38 -19.18
CA GLN A 33 -30.94 -44.11 -18.37
C GLN A 33 -30.33 -45.48 -18.03
N PHE A 34 -30.14 -45.78 -16.74
CA PHE A 34 -30.16 -47.17 -16.27
C PHE A 34 -30.81 -47.20 -14.89
N ARG A 35 -31.90 -47.96 -14.78
CA ARG A 35 -32.59 -48.27 -13.52
C ARG A 35 -32.61 -49.78 -13.32
N ALA A 36 -32.24 -50.17 -12.09
CA ALA A 36 -32.50 -51.40 -11.32
C ALA A 36 -31.61 -52.65 -11.58
N PRO A 37 -31.49 -53.61 -10.63
CA PRO A 37 -31.72 -53.58 -9.16
C PRO A 37 -30.50 -54.10 -8.33
N SER A 38 -30.64 -54.02 -7.00
CA SER A 38 -29.69 -54.27 -5.90
C SER A 38 -29.11 -55.69 -5.78
N MET A 39 -27.81 -55.85 -5.49
CA MET A 39 -27.28 -56.92 -4.61
C MET A 39 -25.89 -56.56 -4.04
N VAL A 40 -25.75 -56.72 -2.72
CA VAL A 40 -24.52 -57.09 -1.96
C VAL A 40 -23.31 -56.16 -2.08
N GLY A 41 -23.06 -55.40 -1.00
CA GLY A 41 -21.87 -54.58 -0.83
C GLY A 41 -20.62 -55.34 -0.40
N PRO A 42 -19.46 -54.69 -0.51
CA PRO A 42 -18.48 -54.62 0.54
C PRO A 42 -18.50 -53.22 1.17
N SER A 43 -18.29 -53.15 2.48
CA SER A 43 -18.19 -51.90 3.25
C SER A 43 -17.12 -50.99 2.66
N LEU A 44 -17.56 -49.95 1.95
CA LEU A 44 -16.76 -48.77 1.64
C LEU A 44 -16.76 -47.91 2.90
N ASP A 45 -16.08 -48.38 3.95
CA ASP A 45 -15.65 -47.52 5.05
C ASP A 45 -14.70 -46.47 4.46
N GLU A 46 -15.31 -45.39 3.99
CA GLU A 46 -14.90 -44.03 4.28
C GLU A 46 -13.39 -43.78 4.14
N LEU A 47 -12.86 -44.00 2.93
CA LEU A 47 -11.65 -43.31 2.49
C LEU A 47 -11.97 -41.82 2.28
N SER A 48 -12.24 -41.12 3.38
CA SER A 48 -12.21 -39.66 3.40
C SER A 48 -10.86 -39.22 2.84
N PRO A 49 -10.80 -38.33 1.83
CA PRO A 49 -9.53 -37.79 1.39
C PRO A 49 -8.85 -37.11 2.60
N PRO A 50 -7.52 -37.21 2.75
CA PRO A 50 -6.85 -36.57 3.87
C PRO A 50 -7.26 -35.11 3.90
N THR A 51 -7.62 -34.63 5.09
CA THR A 51 -7.95 -33.24 5.38
C THR A 51 -7.07 -32.33 4.55
N SER A 52 -7.69 -31.62 3.60
CA SER A 52 -7.01 -30.55 2.85
C SER A 52 -6.22 -29.72 3.85
N PRO A 53 -4.92 -29.43 3.60
CA PRO A 53 -4.12 -28.67 4.55
C PRO A 53 -4.87 -27.40 4.88
N THR A 54 -5.34 -27.28 6.12
CA THR A 54 -5.92 -26.04 6.62
C THR A 54 -4.84 -25.01 6.38
N MET A 55 -5.12 -24.09 5.46
CA MET A 55 -4.28 -22.92 5.25
C MET A 55 -4.24 -22.25 6.61
N ASP A 56 -3.13 -22.44 7.32
CA ASP A 56 -2.82 -21.81 8.59
C ASP A 56 -2.78 -20.32 8.29
N ASN A 57 -3.95 -19.68 8.34
CA ASN A 57 -4.05 -18.24 8.24
C ASN A 57 -3.24 -17.73 9.42
N PRO A 58 -2.12 -17.00 9.19
CA PRO A 58 -1.23 -16.61 10.26
C PRO A 58 -2.07 -15.98 11.38
N PRO A 59 -1.84 -16.37 12.65
CA PRO A 59 -2.71 -16.02 13.75
C PRO A 59 -2.93 -14.50 13.74
N VAL A 60 -4.18 -14.09 13.46
CA VAL A 60 -4.58 -12.69 13.53
C VAL A 60 -4.29 -12.25 14.96
N PRO A 61 -3.36 -11.30 15.18
CA PRO A 61 -2.90 -11.01 16.51
C PRO A 61 -4.07 -10.61 17.42
N THR A 62 -4.44 -11.47 18.36
CA THR A 62 -5.75 -11.42 19.05
C THR A 62 -5.73 -10.60 20.33
N GLY A 63 -4.60 -9.94 20.62
CA GLY A 63 -4.43 -9.08 21.80
C GLY A 63 -4.84 -7.62 21.56
N PRO A 64 -5.05 -6.83 22.63
CA PRO A 64 -5.29 -5.39 22.50
C PRO A 64 -4.09 -4.71 21.81
N VAL A 65 -4.38 -3.84 20.84
CA VAL A 65 -3.34 -3.07 20.16
C VAL A 65 -2.82 -1.98 21.09
N THR A 66 -1.52 -2.05 21.41
CA THR A 66 -0.84 -1.04 22.23
C THR A 66 0.12 -0.23 21.38
N SER A 67 0.24 1.07 21.65
CA SER A 67 1.15 1.98 20.95
C SER A 67 2.20 2.53 21.90
N SER A 68 3.47 2.41 21.54
CA SER A 68 4.61 2.91 22.32
C SER A 68 5.50 3.83 21.48
N VAL A 69 6.18 4.78 22.12
CA VAL A 69 7.15 5.64 21.42
C VAL A 69 8.48 4.89 21.33
N SER A 70 8.86 4.49 20.12
CA SER A 70 10.10 3.75 19.85
C SER A 70 11.31 4.69 19.67
N ALA A 71 11.08 5.91 19.14
CA ALA A 71 12.13 6.89 18.97
C ALA A 71 11.59 8.33 19.05
N GLN A 72 12.40 9.24 19.59
CA GLN A 72 12.11 10.67 19.59
C GLN A 72 13.41 11.47 19.44
N MET A 73 13.48 12.37 18.46
CA MET A 73 14.68 13.17 18.22
C MET A 73 14.40 14.46 17.46
N LYS A 74 15.35 15.41 17.52
CA LYS A 74 15.32 16.64 16.71
C LYS A 74 15.83 16.37 15.30
N CYS A 75 15.22 17.02 14.32
CA CYS A 75 15.51 16.86 12.91
C CYS A 75 15.26 18.15 12.13
N LYS A 76 15.66 18.18 10.87
CA LYS A 76 15.26 19.18 9.88
C LYS A 76 14.46 18.51 8.79
N VAL A 77 13.34 19.10 8.39
CA VAL A 77 12.42 18.50 7.40
C VAL A 77 12.53 19.24 6.08
N PHE A 78 12.48 18.49 4.99
CA PHE A 78 12.42 19.02 3.63
C PHE A 78 11.31 18.34 2.84
N LEU A 79 10.64 19.07 1.96
CA LEU A 79 9.67 18.56 0.99
C LEU A 79 10.35 18.42 -0.38
N LYS A 80 10.19 17.27 -1.04
CA LYS A 80 10.65 17.09 -2.42
C LYS A 80 9.85 17.97 -3.36
N GLN A 81 10.52 18.80 -4.15
CA GLN A 81 9.93 19.63 -5.22
C GLN A 81 10.55 19.21 -6.56
N GLY A 82 9.74 18.80 -7.53
CA GLY A 82 10.22 18.41 -8.86
C GLY A 82 11.28 17.30 -8.87
N HIS A 83 12.11 17.27 -9.93
CA HIS A 83 13.22 16.32 -10.04
C HIS A 83 14.39 16.76 -9.14
N ALA A 84 14.51 16.10 -8.00
CA ALA A 84 15.66 16.17 -7.08
C ALA A 84 15.91 17.52 -6.37
N GLN A 85 14.92 18.41 -6.28
CA GLN A 85 15.02 19.60 -5.44
C GLN A 85 14.33 19.39 -4.09
N TRP A 86 14.87 19.99 -3.04
CA TRP A 86 14.37 19.85 -1.66
C TRP A 86 14.08 21.23 -1.07
N LYS A 87 12.83 21.49 -0.72
CA LYS A 87 12.41 22.71 -0.03
C LYS A 87 12.47 22.51 1.47
N SER A 88 13.26 23.31 2.18
CA SER A 88 13.34 23.27 3.64
C SER A 88 12.01 23.71 4.27
N LEU A 89 11.51 22.92 5.21
CA LEU A 89 10.34 23.23 6.04
C LEU A 89 10.73 23.67 7.46
N GLY A 90 11.98 23.43 7.86
CA GLY A 90 12.54 23.94 9.11
C GLY A 90 12.90 22.84 10.12
N SER A 91 13.22 23.27 11.33
CA SER A 91 13.55 22.39 12.45
C SER A 91 12.27 21.78 13.03
N ALA A 92 12.34 20.51 13.40
CA ALA A 92 11.21 19.75 13.89
C ALA A 92 11.62 18.69 14.91
N ARG A 93 10.65 18.15 15.63
CA ARG A 93 10.78 16.98 16.50
C ARG A 93 9.99 15.83 15.91
N LEU A 94 10.67 14.72 15.67
CA LEU A 94 10.03 13.48 15.22
C LEU A 94 9.71 12.59 16.42
N LYS A 95 8.59 11.88 16.34
CA LYS A 95 8.22 10.76 17.20
C LYS A 95 7.83 9.59 16.30
N LEU A 96 8.42 8.42 16.55
CA LEU A 96 8.05 7.18 15.89
C LEU A 96 7.25 6.33 16.89
N TYR A 97 5.99 6.11 16.58
CA TYR A 97 5.14 5.20 17.33
C TYR A 97 5.22 3.81 16.72
N HIS A 98 5.31 2.80 17.58
CA HIS A 98 5.24 1.39 17.21
C HIS A 98 4.05 0.75 17.88
N GLN A 99 3.19 0.15 17.07
CA GLN A 99 2.04 -0.61 17.52
C GLN A 99 2.38 -2.08 17.60
N GLN A 100 2.01 -2.69 18.73
CA GLN A 100 2.08 -4.14 18.92
C GLN A 100 0.67 -4.67 19.17
N PRO A 101 0.36 -5.88 18.70
CA PRO A 101 1.22 -6.80 17.94
C PRO A 101 1.24 -6.57 16.40
N THR A 102 0.52 -5.58 15.89
CA THR A 102 0.34 -5.35 14.43
C THR A 102 1.60 -4.90 13.69
N ASN A 103 2.65 -4.50 14.42
CA ASN A 103 3.89 -3.92 13.90
C ASN A 103 3.68 -2.64 13.06
N VAL A 104 2.53 -1.98 13.19
CA VAL A 104 2.25 -0.72 12.49
C VAL A 104 3.14 0.38 13.06
N LYS A 105 3.70 1.20 12.18
CA LYS A 105 4.56 2.33 12.56
C LYS A 105 3.94 3.62 12.10
N GLN A 106 3.76 4.54 13.04
CA GLN A 106 3.25 5.86 12.74
C GLN A 106 4.36 6.88 12.98
N LEU A 107 4.69 7.61 11.93
CA LEU A 107 5.63 8.71 12.01
C LEU A 107 4.85 10.01 12.22
N VAL A 108 5.17 10.72 13.29
CA VAL A 108 4.65 12.06 13.58
C VAL A 108 5.82 13.02 13.67
N VAL A 109 5.76 14.12 12.91
CA VAL A 109 6.77 15.17 12.93
C VAL A 109 6.11 16.51 13.19
N GLU A 110 6.52 17.16 14.27
CA GLU A 110 5.99 18.44 14.73
C GLU A 110 7.05 19.52 14.55
N ALA A 111 6.69 20.66 13.97
CA ALA A 111 7.59 21.80 13.84
C ALA A 111 8.03 22.32 15.23
N GLU A 112 9.27 22.81 15.33
CA GLU A 112 9.80 23.42 16.55
C GLU A 112 9.43 24.92 16.62
N ASP A 113 8.15 25.22 16.40
CA ASP A 113 7.56 26.55 16.55
C ASP A 113 6.61 26.60 17.76
N LYS A 114 6.08 27.78 18.08
CA LYS A 114 5.21 27.98 19.25
C LYS A 114 3.92 27.15 19.19
N ASN A 115 3.40 26.90 17.99
CA ASN A 115 2.15 26.18 17.77
C ASN A 115 2.36 24.67 17.62
N LYS A 116 3.61 24.20 17.50
CA LYS A 116 3.97 22.78 17.29
C LYS A 116 3.19 22.16 16.13
N SER A 117 3.11 22.86 15.00
CA SER A 117 2.29 22.41 13.88
C SER A 117 2.77 21.05 13.35
N VAL A 118 1.83 20.13 13.11
CA VAL A 118 2.14 18.80 12.57
C VAL A 118 2.51 18.94 11.10
N LEU A 119 3.76 18.62 10.76
CA LEU A 119 4.28 18.65 9.39
C LEU A 119 4.03 17.31 8.68
N ILE A 120 4.17 16.21 9.40
CA ILE A 120 4.01 14.84 8.88
C ILE A 120 3.21 14.06 9.92
N SER A 121 2.14 13.38 9.47
CA SER A 121 1.44 12.36 10.23
C SER A 121 1.03 11.27 9.25
N THR A 122 1.73 10.14 9.28
CA THR A 122 1.48 9.06 8.32
C THR A 122 1.82 7.70 8.90
N ILE A 123 1.12 6.68 8.41
CA ILE A 123 1.51 5.29 8.62
C ILE A 123 2.63 4.98 7.63
N VAL A 124 3.72 4.41 8.13
CA VAL A 124 4.90 4.18 7.32
C VAL A 124 4.73 2.91 6.50
N LEU A 125 4.80 3.05 5.18
CA LEU A 125 4.92 1.91 4.27
C LEU A 125 6.40 1.57 4.13
N SER A 126 6.77 0.31 4.35
CA SER A 126 8.17 -0.14 4.30
C SER A 126 8.84 0.12 2.94
N ASP A 127 8.08 0.09 1.85
CA ASP A 127 8.55 0.43 0.49
C ASP A 127 8.65 1.94 0.23
N GLY A 128 8.02 2.76 1.06
CA GLY A 128 8.02 4.22 0.97
C GLY A 128 9.15 4.90 1.74
N VAL A 129 10.14 4.13 2.24
CA VAL A 129 11.26 4.64 3.02
C VAL A 129 12.58 4.39 2.30
N GLU A 130 13.40 5.44 2.17
CA GLU A 130 14.70 5.40 1.51
C GLU A 130 15.76 6.21 2.27
N ARG A 131 17.03 5.82 2.10
CA ARG A 131 18.19 6.57 2.61
C ARG A 131 18.55 7.66 1.61
N VAL A 132 18.78 8.88 2.09
CA VAL A 132 19.21 10.00 1.24
C VAL A 132 20.44 10.68 1.84
N GLY A 133 21.57 10.58 1.16
CA GLY A 133 22.85 11.08 1.67
C GLY A 133 23.27 10.41 2.99
N LYS A 134 24.09 11.12 3.78
CA LYS A 134 24.66 10.59 5.02
C LYS A 134 23.69 10.58 6.20
N THR A 135 22.92 11.66 6.35
CA THR A 135 22.06 11.88 7.52
C THR A 135 20.57 12.00 7.19
N GLY A 136 20.19 11.82 5.92
CA GLY A 136 18.80 11.92 5.47
C GLY A 136 18.11 10.57 5.38
N VAL A 137 16.84 10.56 5.74
CA VAL A 137 15.88 9.47 5.48
C VAL A 137 14.68 10.11 4.80
N ALA A 138 14.33 9.65 3.60
CA ALA A 138 13.12 10.10 2.93
C ALA A 138 11.96 9.12 3.17
N VAL A 139 10.78 9.69 3.37
CA VAL A 139 9.54 8.98 3.66
C VAL A 139 8.47 9.55 2.75
N GLU A 140 7.80 8.66 2.02
CA GLU A 140 6.63 8.99 1.24
C GLU A 140 5.35 8.89 2.07
N LEU A 141 4.47 9.88 1.93
CA LEU A 141 3.17 9.84 2.60
C LEU A 141 2.29 8.74 2.02
N SER A 142 1.59 8.04 2.91
CA SER A 142 0.52 7.13 2.55
C SER A 142 -0.85 7.76 2.80
N ASP A 143 -1.81 7.48 1.93
CA ASP A 143 -3.24 7.67 2.15
C ASP A 143 -3.91 6.29 2.11
N ASN A 144 -4.49 5.85 3.23
CA ASN A 144 -5.16 4.54 3.35
C ASN A 144 -4.32 3.35 2.83
N GLY A 145 -3.00 3.39 3.06
CA GLY A 145 -2.07 2.36 2.59
C GLY A 145 -1.59 2.50 1.14
N ALA A 146 -2.11 3.48 0.39
CA ALA A 146 -1.65 3.81 -0.94
C ALA A 146 -0.61 4.93 -0.92
N ARG A 147 0.38 4.84 -1.81
CA ARG A 147 1.45 5.82 -2.01
C ARG A 147 0.93 7.07 -2.70
N THR A 148 1.20 8.25 -2.13
CA THR A 148 0.70 9.53 -2.66
C THR A 148 1.68 10.24 -3.61
N GLY A 149 2.93 9.80 -3.68
CA GLY A 149 4.02 10.49 -4.38
C GLY A 149 4.61 11.70 -3.63
N ILE A 150 4.03 12.09 -2.49
CA ILE A 150 4.52 13.21 -1.68
C ILE A 150 5.64 12.71 -0.76
N VAL A 151 6.88 13.13 -1.04
CA VAL A 151 8.08 12.66 -0.32
C VAL A 151 8.66 13.77 0.56
N TYR A 152 8.87 13.45 1.83
CA TYR A 152 9.59 14.28 2.78
C TYR A 152 10.96 13.68 3.11
N MET A 153 12.01 14.50 3.15
CA MET A 153 13.29 14.12 3.75
C MET A 153 13.35 14.59 5.20
N ILE A 154 13.74 13.68 6.08
CA ILE A 154 14.05 13.92 7.48
C ILE A 154 15.57 13.86 7.61
N GLN A 155 16.20 15.01 7.85
CA GLN A 155 17.63 15.12 8.05
C GLN A 155 17.94 15.15 9.55
N LEU A 156 18.82 14.26 9.98
CA LEU A 156 19.26 14.15 11.37
C LEU A 156 20.64 14.78 11.58
N ARG A 157 21.01 15.00 12.84
CA ARG A 157 22.28 15.65 13.20
C ARG A 157 23.50 14.77 12.95
N ASN A 158 23.34 13.45 13.04
CA ASN A 158 24.42 12.49 12.86
C ASN A 158 23.94 11.27 12.07
N GLU A 159 24.90 10.54 11.52
CA GLU A 159 24.65 9.36 10.68
C GLU A 159 24.04 8.22 11.50
N GLN A 160 24.51 8.00 12.73
CA GLN A 160 24.03 6.93 13.60
C GLN A 160 22.53 7.06 13.90
N ALA A 161 22.03 8.26 14.20
CA ALA A 161 20.59 8.46 14.36
C ALA A 161 19.84 8.17 13.06
N ALA A 162 20.44 8.46 11.90
CA ALA A 162 19.78 8.30 10.61
C ALA A 162 19.70 6.83 10.22
N VAL A 163 20.73 6.05 10.54
CA VAL A 163 20.72 4.59 10.43
C VAL A 163 19.70 4.00 11.40
N GLY A 164 19.69 4.45 12.66
CA GLY A 164 18.75 3.99 13.67
C GLY A 164 17.30 4.29 13.31
N LEU A 165 16.99 5.50 12.80
CA LEU A 165 15.65 5.85 12.33
C LEU A 165 15.25 4.99 11.12
N PHE A 166 16.12 4.81 10.14
CA PHE A 166 15.84 3.97 8.97
C PHE A 166 15.58 2.52 9.37
N GLY A 167 16.42 1.96 10.24
CA GLY A 167 16.23 0.63 10.81
C GLY A 167 14.92 0.54 11.59
N GLY A 168 14.63 1.49 12.47
CA GLY A 168 13.39 1.54 13.24
C GLY A 168 12.14 1.68 12.37
N LEU A 169 12.20 2.37 11.22
CA LEU A 169 11.10 2.43 10.25
C LEU A 169 10.89 1.10 9.52
N LEU A 170 11.93 0.30 9.31
CA LEU A 170 11.84 -0.97 8.60
C LEU A 170 11.74 -2.22 9.48
N GLU A 171 12.11 -2.14 10.76
CA GLU A 171 12.06 -3.23 11.75
C GLU A 171 10.77 -4.08 11.65
N GLY A 172 10.89 -5.41 11.65
CA GLY A 172 9.72 -6.28 11.56
C GLY A 172 9.04 -6.33 10.18
N SER A 173 9.50 -5.53 9.21
CA SER A 173 9.07 -5.65 7.80
C SER A 173 9.98 -6.61 7.03
N ASP A 174 9.52 -7.10 5.88
CA ASP A 174 10.27 -8.01 5.00
C ASP A 174 11.64 -7.46 4.57
N ARG A 175 11.79 -6.13 4.54
CA ARG A 175 13.03 -5.44 4.17
C ARG A 175 14.15 -5.55 5.21
N THR A 176 13.86 -5.91 6.47
CA THR A 176 14.89 -6.05 7.51
C THR A 176 15.74 -7.32 7.35
N ARG A 177 15.25 -8.34 6.62
CA ARG A 177 15.93 -9.64 6.49
C ARG A 177 16.87 -9.75 5.29
N ARG A 178 17.00 -8.71 4.47
CA ARG A 178 17.85 -8.69 3.27
C ARG A 178 19.16 -7.96 3.50
#